data_AF-U6JMB6-F1
#
_entry.id   AF-U6JMB6-F1
#
_cell.length_a   1.000
_cell.length_b   1.000
_cell.length_c   1.000
_cell.angle_alpha   90.00
_cell.angle_beta   90.00
_cell.angle_gamma   90.00
#
_symmetry.space_group_name_H-M   'P 1'
#
loop_
_entity.id
_entity.type
_entity.pdbx_description
1 polymer ?
#
loop_
_entity_poly.entity_id
_entity_poly.type
_entity_poly.pdbx_seq_one_letter_code
_entity_poly.pdbx_strand_id
1 'polypeptide(L)'
;MAETQEERSPSLDDCLKLLKGERDEQRLAGLLLVTKFCKNDDLVSLKKVYEAVGIHFLDRLLRTGSGDGGENRDVYLRLSVTVLAAFCRVPEIASSVDMVSRVPLILEIMSKRPATNILEECYELLYLVSTACEAGVMALVNSGGLRVIAPQMSDLPDGSHAMEVAIKILQLLVTKL
;
A
#
# COMPACT_ATOMS: atom_id res chain seq x y z
N MET A 1 6.12 41.09 28.84
CA MET A 1 6.33 40.74 27.42
C MET A 1 6.16 39.24 27.34
N ALA A 2 5.04 38.78 26.80
CA ALA A 2 4.76 37.34 26.68
C ALA A 2 5.43 36.85 25.40
N GLU A 3 6.45 35.99 25.54
CA GLU A 3 7.08 35.31 24.42
C GLU A 3 6.07 34.32 23.83
N THR A 4 5.63 34.61 22.61
CA THR A 4 4.82 33.69 21.81
C THR A 4 5.75 32.57 21.34
N GLN A 5 5.68 31.40 21.97
CA GLN A 5 6.23 30.17 21.41
C GLN A 5 5.44 29.89 20.12
N GLU A 6 6.00 30.26 18.97
CA GLU A 6 5.54 29.74 17.69
C GLU A 6 5.76 28.21 17.71
N GLU A 7 4.67 27.45 17.86
CA GLU A 7 4.65 26.02 17.56
C GLU A 7 5.11 25.84 16.11
N ARG A 8 6.40 25.55 15.94
CA ARG A 8 6.99 25.28 14.63
C ARG A 8 6.34 24.01 14.11
N SER A 9 5.37 24.17 13.19
CA SER A 9 4.77 23.04 12.50
C SER A 9 5.88 22.19 11.87
N PRO A 10 5.86 20.85 12.05
CA PRO A 10 6.93 20.00 11.54
C PRO A 10 7.05 20.16 10.02
N SER A 11 8.26 20.11 9.48
CA SER A 11 8.49 20.16 8.03
C SER A 11 8.51 18.75 7.42
N LEU A 12 8.43 18.64 6.09
CA LEU A 12 8.65 17.37 5.39
C LEU A 12 10.05 16.81 5.71
N ASP A 13 11.07 17.66 5.82
CA ASP A 13 12.43 17.23 6.17
C ASP A 13 12.52 16.62 7.57
N ASP A 14 11.77 17.17 8.53
CA ASP A 14 11.70 16.59 9.88
C ASP A 14 10.97 15.24 9.87
N CYS A 15 9.97 15.07 9.02
CA CYS A 15 9.34 13.77 8.78
C CYS A 15 10.32 12.77 8.17
N LEU A 16 11.11 13.18 7.16
CA LEU A 16 12.12 12.33 6.53
C LEU A 16 13.19 11.88 7.53
N LYS A 17 13.55 12.71 8.53
CA LYS A 17 14.46 12.30 9.61
C LYS A 17 13.85 11.21 10.49
N LEU A 18 12.56 11.32 10.85
CA LEU A 18 11.86 10.29 11.62
C LEU A 18 11.76 8.97 10.85
N LEU A 19 11.46 9.04 9.55
CA LEU A 19 11.40 7.88 8.65
C LEU A 19 12.73 7.13 8.54
N LYS A 20 13.85 7.85 8.64
CA LYS A 20 15.20 7.28 8.65
C LYS A 20 15.67 6.84 10.04
N GLY A 21 14.81 6.95 11.06
CA GLY A 21 15.12 6.54 12.43
C GLY A 21 15.48 5.05 12.52
N GLU A 22 16.18 4.68 13.58
CA GLU A 22 16.59 3.28 13.82
C GLU A 22 15.43 2.43 14.35
N ARG A 23 14.52 3.05 15.11
CA ARG A 23 13.42 2.37 15.79
C ARG A 23 12.15 2.42 14.97
N ASP A 24 11.38 1.34 14.98
CA ASP A 24 10.13 1.23 14.21
C ASP A 24 9.08 2.24 14.68
N GLU A 25 9.06 2.63 15.95
CA GLU A 25 8.15 3.66 16.45
C GLU A 25 8.43 5.04 15.84
N GLN A 26 9.70 5.36 15.56
CA GLN A 26 10.07 6.61 14.89
C GLN A 26 9.62 6.60 13.43
N ARG A 27 9.83 5.48 12.75
CA ARG A 27 9.40 5.30 11.35
C ARG A 27 7.89 5.36 11.23
N LEU A 28 7.18 4.74 12.18
CA LEU A 28 5.73 4.78 12.26
C LEU A 28 5.21 6.21 12.48
N ALA A 29 5.82 6.94 13.42
CA ALA A 29 5.48 8.34 13.65
C ALA A 29 5.73 9.19 12.40
N GLY A 30 6.86 8.98 11.70
CA GLY A 30 7.15 9.63 10.43
C GLY A 30 6.12 9.34 9.35
N LEU A 31 5.67 8.09 9.20
CA LEU A 31 4.63 7.70 8.24
C LEU A 31 3.28 8.35 8.57
N LEU A 32 2.90 8.42 9.84
CA LEU A 32 1.66 9.08 10.24
C LEU A 32 1.73 10.59 9.95
N LEU A 33 2.87 11.22 10.20
CA LEU A 33 3.06 12.65 9.95
C LEU A 33 3.09 12.99 8.45
N VAL A 34 3.61 12.09 7.61
CA VAL A 34 3.74 12.34 6.17
C VAL A 34 2.41 12.59 5.47
N THR A 35 1.33 12.03 6.01
CA THR A 35 -0.05 12.25 5.53
C THR A 35 -0.48 13.72 5.57
N LYS A 36 0.18 14.55 6.39
CA LYS A 36 -0.07 15.99 6.47
C LYS A 36 0.64 16.80 5.38
N PHE A 37 1.67 16.23 4.75
CA PHE A 37 2.55 16.94 3.81
C PHE A 37 2.41 16.46 2.38
N CYS A 38 2.15 15.17 2.18
CA CYS A 38 1.98 14.60 0.85
C CYS A 38 0.53 14.67 0.42
N LYS A 39 0.25 15.43 -0.63
CA LYS A 39 -1.00 15.28 -1.39
C LYS A 39 -0.90 14.00 -2.22
N ASN A 40 -2.06 13.40 -2.54
CA ASN A 40 -2.11 12.14 -3.30
C ASN A 40 -1.36 12.19 -4.65
N ASP A 41 -1.22 13.38 -5.25
CA ASP A 41 -0.60 13.57 -6.56
C ASP A 41 0.86 14.06 -6.49
N ASP A 42 1.41 14.26 -5.29
CA ASP A 42 2.82 14.65 -5.12
C ASP A 42 3.74 13.43 -5.19
N LEU A 43 3.93 12.92 -6.41
CA LEU A 43 4.75 11.74 -6.68
C LEU A 43 6.22 11.94 -6.29
N VAL A 44 6.72 13.18 -6.36
CA VAL A 44 8.10 13.52 -6.00
C VAL A 44 8.31 13.35 -4.50
N SER A 45 7.39 13.86 -3.68
CA SER A 45 7.45 13.68 -2.23
C SER A 45 7.22 12.21 -1.83
N LEU A 46 6.25 11.53 -2.45
CA LEU A 46 6.02 10.09 -2.21
C LEU A 46 7.27 9.25 -2.47
N LYS A 47 8.01 9.54 -3.56
CA LYS A 47 9.27 8.86 -3.85
C LYS A 47 10.32 9.09 -2.77
N LYS A 48 10.52 10.34 -2.32
CA LYS A 48 11.46 10.67 -1.23
C LYS A 48 11.10 9.95 0.08
N VAL A 49 9.80 9.84 0.36
CA VAL A 49 9.28 9.18 1.56
C VAL A 49 9.53 7.68 1.48
N TYR A 50 9.25 7.05 0.34
CA TYR A 50 9.54 5.64 0.11
C TYR A 50 11.04 5.32 0.31
N GLU A 51 11.92 6.13 -0.28
CA GLU A 51 13.37 6.01 -0.13
C GLU A 51 13.81 6.18 1.34
N ALA A 52 13.16 7.08 2.09
CA ALA A 52 13.48 7.32 3.49
C ALA A 52 13.02 6.20 4.43
N VAL A 53 11.84 5.60 4.18
CA VAL A 53 11.27 4.51 5.00
C VAL A 53 12.12 3.23 4.88
N GLY A 54 12.51 2.90 3.65
CA GLY A 54 13.27 1.70 3.32
C GLY A 54 12.43 0.42 3.28
N ILE A 55 12.79 -0.46 2.34
CA ILE A 55 11.97 -1.64 2.00
C ILE A 55 11.83 -2.65 3.15
N HIS A 56 12.89 -2.83 3.95
CA HIS A 56 12.88 -3.75 5.08
C HIS A 56 11.86 -3.37 6.16
N PHE A 57 11.62 -2.07 6.37
CA PHE A 57 10.60 -1.64 7.30
C PHE A 57 9.20 -1.99 6.78
N LEU A 58 8.95 -1.75 5.49
CA LEU A 58 7.67 -2.09 4.85
C LEU A 58 7.40 -3.60 4.91
N ASP A 59 8.42 -4.43 4.71
CA ASP A 59 8.28 -5.88 4.84
C ASP A 59 7.94 -6.31 6.26
N ARG A 60 8.60 -5.75 7.27
CA ARG A 60 8.26 -6.02 8.68
C ARG A 60 6.85 -5.56 8.99
N LEU A 61 6.47 -4.37 8.54
CA LEU A 61 5.14 -3.80 8.77
C LEU A 61 4.03 -4.69 8.18
N LEU A 62 4.20 -5.13 6.93
CA LEU A 62 3.26 -6.03 6.27
C LEU A 62 3.19 -7.40 6.96
N ARG A 63 4.33 -7.99 7.32
CA ARG A 63 4.39 -9.30 8.01
C ARG A 63 3.73 -9.26 9.39
N THR A 64 3.91 -8.17 10.13
CA THR A 64 3.21 -7.95 11.41
C THR A 64 1.69 -7.91 11.22
N GLY A 65 1.23 -7.33 10.11
CA GLY A 65 -0.19 -7.29 9.74
C GLY A 65 -0.74 -8.59 9.12
N SER A 66 0.09 -9.42 8.49
CA SER A 66 -0.38 -10.62 7.77
C SER A 66 -0.29 -11.92 8.58
N GLY A 67 0.36 -11.91 9.75
CA GLY A 67 0.56 -13.08 10.61
C GLY A 67 -0.67 -13.53 11.41
N ASP A 68 -0.50 -14.58 12.22
CA ASP A 68 -1.56 -15.12 13.07
C ASP A 68 -1.43 -14.60 14.52
N GLY A 69 -2.55 -14.12 15.11
CA GLY A 69 -2.69 -14.00 16.58
C GLY A 69 -2.22 -12.71 17.28
N GLY A 70 -2.30 -11.53 16.66
CA GLY A 70 -1.98 -10.24 17.32
C GLY A 70 -3.20 -9.32 17.53
N GLU A 71 -3.35 -8.76 18.74
CA GLU A 71 -4.48 -7.85 19.09
C GLU A 71 -4.60 -6.63 18.17
N ASN A 72 -3.49 -6.17 17.58
CA ASN A 72 -3.44 -5.00 16.69
C ASN A 72 -3.16 -5.36 15.23
N ARG A 73 -3.28 -6.63 14.85
CA ARG A 73 -2.88 -7.11 13.53
C ARG A 73 -3.54 -6.32 12.40
N ASP A 74 -4.86 -6.18 12.44
CA ASP A 74 -5.60 -5.55 11.36
C ASP A 74 -5.27 -4.06 11.22
N VAL A 75 -4.85 -3.39 12.30
CA VAL A 75 -4.35 -2.02 12.27
C VAL A 75 -3.03 -1.96 11.48
N TYR A 76 -2.08 -2.84 11.78
CA TYR A 76 -0.82 -2.93 11.05
C TYR A 76 -1.02 -3.37 9.61
N LEU A 77 -1.93 -4.31 9.35
CA LEU A 77 -2.27 -4.77 8.02
C LEU A 77 -2.82 -3.63 7.18
N ARG A 78 -3.85 -2.94 7.68
CA ARG A 78 -4.43 -1.78 7.01
C ARG A 78 -3.38 -0.74 6.71
N LEU A 79 -2.59 -0.34 7.71
CA LEU A 79 -1.53 0.65 7.51
C LEU A 79 -0.52 0.20 6.46
N SER A 80 -0.09 -1.06 6.50
CA SER A 80 0.88 -1.60 5.54
C SER A 80 0.35 -1.55 4.11
N VAL A 81 -0.88 -2.01 3.87
CA VAL A 81 -1.45 -2.06 2.51
C VAL A 81 -1.76 -0.66 2.01
N THR A 82 -2.33 0.23 2.83
CA THR A 82 -2.57 1.64 2.47
C THR A 82 -1.26 2.35 2.10
N VAL A 83 -0.18 2.16 2.86
CA VAL A 83 1.12 2.78 2.57
C VAL A 83 1.73 2.21 1.27
N LEU A 84 1.64 0.90 1.05
CA LEU A 84 2.11 0.28 -0.18
C LEU A 84 1.31 0.75 -1.40
N ALA A 85 -0.01 0.82 -1.31
CA ALA A 85 -0.88 1.32 -2.36
C ALA A 85 -0.54 2.79 -2.70
N ALA A 86 -0.35 3.63 -1.68
CA ALA A 86 0.06 5.02 -1.86
C ALA A 86 1.42 5.14 -2.59
N PHE A 87 2.41 4.32 -2.23
CA PHE A 87 3.70 4.33 -2.92
C PHE A 87 3.62 3.80 -4.35
N CYS A 88 2.74 2.84 -4.64
CA CYS A 88 2.54 2.33 -5.99
C CYS A 88 1.85 3.33 -6.93
N ARG A 89 1.42 4.50 -6.45
CA ARG A 89 1.05 5.61 -7.35
C ARG A 89 2.24 6.17 -8.13
N VAL A 90 3.46 5.96 -7.63
CA VAL A 90 4.71 6.26 -8.34
C VAL A 90 5.06 5.08 -9.25
N PRO A 91 5.01 5.22 -10.59
CA PRO A 91 5.19 4.10 -11.51
C PRO A 91 6.52 3.36 -11.36
N GLU A 92 7.61 4.07 -11.04
CA GLU A 92 8.92 3.47 -10.81
C GLU A 92 8.94 2.57 -9.56
N ILE A 93 8.13 2.89 -8.54
CA ILE A 93 8.02 2.06 -7.35
C ILE A 93 7.10 0.87 -7.64
N ALA A 94 5.96 1.10 -8.28
CA ALA A 94 5.00 0.05 -8.61
C ALA A 94 5.57 -1.05 -9.53
N SER A 95 6.46 -0.67 -10.45
CA SER A 95 7.16 -1.59 -11.36
C SER A 95 8.41 -2.25 -10.76
N SER A 96 8.75 -1.95 -9.50
CA SER A 96 9.93 -2.53 -8.84
C SER A 96 9.75 -4.03 -8.57
N VAL A 97 10.86 -4.76 -8.57
CA VAL A 97 10.89 -6.20 -8.22
C VAL A 97 10.28 -6.44 -6.84
N ASP A 98 10.54 -5.54 -5.89
CA ASP A 98 10.00 -5.65 -4.54
C ASP A 98 8.46 -5.61 -4.55
N MET A 99 7.84 -4.68 -5.30
CA MET A 99 6.37 -4.59 -5.37
C MET A 99 5.76 -5.77 -6.12
N VAL A 100 6.36 -6.18 -7.24
CA VAL A 100 5.90 -7.35 -8.01
C VAL A 100 5.96 -8.62 -7.15
N SER A 101 7.01 -8.80 -6.35
CA SER A 101 7.15 -9.97 -5.47
C SER A 101 6.12 -10.04 -4.32
N ARG A 102 5.41 -8.94 -4.03
CA ARG A 102 4.36 -8.89 -3.00
C ARG A 102 2.99 -9.34 -3.51
N VAL A 103 2.78 -9.39 -4.82
CA VAL A 103 1.49 -9.78 -5.42
C VAL A 103 0.93 -11.09 -4.85
N PRO A 104 1.69 -12.19 -4.71
CA PRO A 104 1.17 -13.43 -4.13
C PRO A 104 0.68 -13.27 -2.68
N LEU A 105 1.42 -12.50 -1.85
CA LEU A 105 1.06 -12.26 -0.45
C LEU A 105 -0.20 -11.39 -0.33
N ILE A 106 -0.36 -10.39 -1.20
CA ILE A 106 -1.57 -9.56 -1.22
C ILE A 106 -2.78 -10.39 -1.61
N LEU A 107 -2.65 -11.29 -2.59
CA LEU A 107 -3.71 -12.24 -2.93
C LEU A 107 -4.03 -13.20 -1.77
N GLU A 108 -3.02 -13.67 -1.04
CA GLU A 108 -3.22 -14.48 0.16
C GLU A 108 -4.02 -13.71 1.23
N ILE A 109 -3.67 -12.44 1.48
CA ILE A 109 -4.41 -11.55 2.39
C ILE A 109 -5.87 -11.43 1.94
N MET A 110 -6.11 -11.15 0.65
CA MET A 110 -7.46 -11.04 0.10
C MET A 110 -8.25 -12.34 0.28
N SER A 111 -7.63 -13.50 0.07
CA SER A 111 -8.29 -14.81 0.21
C SER A 111 -8.82 -15.08 1.63
N LYS A 112 -8.24 -14.45 2.65
CA LYS A 112 -8.69 -14.49 4.05
C LYS A 112 -9.90 -13.58 4.34
N ARG A 113 -10.42 -12.88 3.32
CA ARG A 113 -11.56 -11.95 3.39
C ARG A 113 -11.40 -10.91 4.53
N PRO A 114 -10.42 -10.00 4.42
CA PRO A 114 -10.21 -8.96 5.42
C PRO A 114 -11.36 -7.95 5.38
N ALA A 115 -11.38 -7.02 6.34
CA ALA A 115 -12.35 -5.92 6.34
C ALA A 115 -12.33 -5.14 5.00
N THR A 116 -13.49 -4.62 4.58
CA THR A 116 -13.69 -3.97 3.26
C THR A 116 -12.68 -2.87 2.97
N ASN A 117 -12.34 -2.06 3.96
CA ASN A 117 -11.34 -0.99 3.84
C ASN A 117 -9.91 -1.51 3.57
N ILE A 118 -9.56 -2.70 4.03
CA ILE A 118 -8.27 -3.35 3.69
C ILE A 118 -8.36 -3.93 2.29
N LEU A 119 -9.50 -4.55 1.95
CA LEU A 119 -9.73 -5.15 0.64
C LEU A 119 -9.65 -4.11 -0.49
N GLU A 120 -10.22 -2.91 -0.29
CA GLU A 120 -10.12 -1.77 -1.21
C GLU A 120 -8.67 -1.39 -1.51
N GLU A 121 -7.82 -1.32 -0.47
CA GLU A 121 -6.40 -0.98 -0.60
C GLU A 121 -5.63 -2.11 -1.29
N CYS A 122 -6.01 -3.38 -1.08
CA CYS A 122 -5.45 -4.51 -1.81
C CYS A 122 -5.77 -4.41 -3.31
N TYR A 123 -7.02 -4.09 -3.67
CA TYR A 123 -7.41 -3.87 -5.07
C TYR A 123 -6.59 -2.76 -5.71
N GLU A 124 -6.50 -1.61 -5.05
CA GLU A 124 -5.73 -0.46 -5.54
C GLU A 124 -4.25 -0.82 -5.76
N LEU A 125 -3.62 -1.47 -4.77
CA LEU A 125 -2.24 -1.94 -4.86
C LEU A 125 -2.02 -2.89 -6.04
N LEU A 126 -2.86 -3.93 -6.17
CA LEU A 126 -2.74 -4.91 -7.25
C LEU A 126 -2.95 -4.27 -8.62
N TYR A 127 -3.90 -3.34 -8.74
CA TYR A 127 -4.14 -2.61 -9.98
C TYR A 127 -2.93 -1.76 -10.36
N LEU A 128 -2.38 -0.97 -9.44
CA LEU A 128 -1.23 -0.11 -9.67
C LEU A 128 0.02 -0.90 -10.09
N VAL A 129 0.31 -2.02 -9.44
CA VAL A 129 1.43 -2.91 -9.81
C VAL A 129 1.20 -3.54 -11.19
N SER A 130 -0.03 -3.99 -11.47
CA SER A 130 -0.38 -4.64 -12.74
C SER A 130 -0.31 -3.68 -13.92
N THR A 131 -0.74 -2.42 -13.76
CA THR A 131 -0.68 -1.43 -14.84
C THR A 131 0.74 -0.87 -15.05
N ALA A 132 1.59 -0.89 -14.02
CA ALA A 132 2.93 -0.32 -14.10
C ALA A 132 3.92 -1.16 -14.92
N CYS A 133 3.77 -2.48 -14.98
CA CYS A 133 4.66 -3.35 -15.75
C CYS A 133 4.05 -4.72 -16.09
N GLU A 134 4.54 -5.34 -17.17
CA GLU A 134 4.09 -6.68 -17.58
C GLU A 134 4.37 -7.75 -16.53
N ALA A 135 5.51 -7.66 -15.83
CA ALA A 135 5.84 -8.57 -14.75
C ALA A 135 4.80 -8.55 -13.61
N GLY A 136 4.19 -7.39 -13.34
CA GLY A 136 3.11 -7.23 -12.36
C GLY A 136 1.86 -8.02 -12.76
N VAL A 137 1.40 -7.88 -14.01
CA VAL A 137 0.25 -8.64 -14.52
C VAL A 137 0.56 -10.14 -14.52
N MET A 138 1.75 -10.53 -14.97
CA MET A 138 2.15 -11.95 -14.98
C MET A 138 2.24 -12.55 -13.58
N ALA A 139 2.72 -11.78 -12.59
CA ALA A 139 2.71 -12.20 -11.19
C ALA A 139 1.27 -12.43 -10.70
N LEU A 140 0.32 -11.58 -11.09
CA LEU A 140 -1.09 -11.72 -10.75
C LEU A 140 -1.71 -12.98 -11.40
N VAL A 141 -1.43 -13.23 -12.69
CA VAL A 141 -1.88 -14.44 -13.40
C VAL A 141 -1.32 -15.70 -12.73
N ASN A 142 0.01 -15.76 -12.56
CA ASN A 142 0.72 -16.94 -12.05
C ASN A 142 0.35 -17.26 -10.60
N SER A 143 0.00 -16.24 -9.81
CA SER A 143 -0.44 -16.40 -8.42
C SER A 143 -1.93 -16.75 -8.29
N GLY A 144 -2.66 -16.88 -9.41
CA GLY A 144 -4.08 -17.24 -9.40
C GLY A 144 -5.01 -16.07 -9.07
N GLY A 145 -4.64 -14.84 -9.43
CA GLY A 145 -5.42 -13.63 -9.14
C GLY A 145 -6.89 -13.73 -9.56
N LEU A 146 -7.17 -14.34 -10.73
CA LEU A 146 -8.54 -14.56 -11.18
C LEU A 146 -9.36 -15.41 -10.19
N ARG A 147 -8.76 -16.45 -9.59
CA ARG A 147 -9.44 -17.34 -8.62
C ARG A 147 -9.74 -16.66 -7.30
N VAL A 148 -8.95 -15.65 -6.92
CA VAL A 148 -9.13 -14.90 -5.69
C VAL A 148 -10.11 -13.74 -5.89
N ILE A 149 -9.96 -12.99 -6.99
CA ILE A 149 -10.72 -11.76 -7.24
C ILE A 149 -12.15 -12.08 -7.70
N ALA A 150 -12.34 -12.98 -8.66
CA ALA A 150 -13.66 -13.19 -9.26
C ALA A 150 -14.77 -13.56 -8.25
N PRO A 151 -14.54 -14.47 -7.28
CA PRO A 151 -15.57 -14.80 -6.29
C PRO A 151 -15.89 -13.68 -5.30
N GLN A 152 -15.01 -12.69 -5.14
CA GLN A 152 -15.19 -11.59 -4.19
C GLN A 152 -15.96 -10.42 -4.80
N MET A 153 -16.04 -10.34 -6.13
CA MET A 153 -16.72 -9.24 -6.81
C MET A 153 -18.22 -9.21 -6.54
N SER A 154 -18.85 -10.37 -6.29
CA SER A 154 -20.27 -10.41 -5.88
C SER A 154 -20.54 -9.73 -4.54
N ASP A 155 -19.51 -9.59 -3.71
CA ASP A 155 -19.61 -9.00 -2.37
C ASP A 155 -19.33 -7.49 -2.39
N LEU A 156 -18.91 -6.94 -3.54
CA LEU A 156 -18.61 -5.52 -3.69
C LEU A 156 -19.89 -4.71 -3.97
N PRO A 157 -20.08 -3.53 -3.35
CA PRO A 157 -21.23 -2.69 -3.65
C PRO A 157 -21.23 -2.22 -5.11
N ASP A 158 -22.39 -2.29 -5.76
CA ASP A 158 -22.56 -1.82 -7.14
C ASP A 158 -22.15 -0.33 -7.26
N GLY A 159 -21.34 -0.02 -8.27
CA GLY A 159 -20.84 1.34 -8.52
C GLY A 159 -19.77 1.82 -7.54
N SER A 160 -19.29 0.97 -6.62
CA SER A 160 -18.15 1.33 -5.76
C SER A 160 -16.85 1.44 -6.55
N HIS A 161 -15.91 2.26 -6.04
CA HIS A 161 -14.54 2.34 -6.58
C HIS A 161 -13.87 0.96 -6.59
N ALA A 162 -14.08 0.15 -5.55
CA ALA A 162 -13.57 -1.21 -5.47
C ALA A 162 -14.04 -2.08 -6.64
N MET A 163 -15.32 -2.01 -6.99
CA MET A 163 -15.89 -2.73 -8.13
C MET A 163 -15.25 -2.27 -9.45
N GLU A 164 -15.10 -0.96 -9.65
CA GLU A 164 -14.46 -0.41 -10.84
C GLU A 164 -13.01 -0.91 -10.98
N VAL A 165 -12.24 -0.87 -9.90
CA VAL A 165 -10.85 -1.35 -9.87
C VAL A 165 -10.80 -2.86 -10.12
N ALA A 166 -11.68 -3.65 -9.49
CA ALA A 166 -11.74 -5.09 -9.71
C ALA A 166 -12.03 -5.45 -11.19
N ILE A 167 -12.96 -4.73 -11.84
CA ILE A 167 -13.25 -4.90 -13.27
C ILE A 167 -12.02 -4.59 -14.13
N LYS A 168 -11.30 -3.49 -13.84
CA LYS A 168 -10.06 -3.14 -14.57
C LYS A 168 -8.99 -4.23 -14.42
N ILE A 169 -8.82 -4.78 -13.21
CA ILE A 169 -7.90 -5.90 -12.99
C ILE A 169 -8.32 -7.13 -13.78
N LEU A 170 -9.61 -7.49 -13.79
CA LEU A 170 -10.10 -8.61 -14.59
C LEU A 170 -9.83 -8.42 -16.09
N GLN A 171 -10.05 -7.20 -16.61
CA GLN A 171 -9.74 -6.88 -18.00
C GLN A 171 -8.26 -7.12 -18.30
N LEU A 172 -7.35 -6.64 -17.43
CA LEU A 172 -5.91 -6.89 -17.57
C LEU A 172 -5.58 -8.38 -17.56
N LEU A 173 -6.16 -9.15 -16.63
CA LEU A 173 -5.95 -10.59 -16.54
C LEU A 173 -6.41 -11.34 -17.78
N VAL A 174 -7.61 -11.03 -18.29
CA VAL A 174 -8.19 -11.70 -19.47
C VAL A 174 -7.37 -11.41 -20.73
N THR A 175 -6.76 -10.22 -20.86
CA THR A 175 -5.88 -9.93 -22.01
C THR A 175 -4.59 -10.75 -22.05
N LYS A 176 -4.25 -11.45 -20.95
CA LYS A 176 -3.04 -12.26 -20.81
C LYS A 176 -3.31 -13.78 -20.79
N LEU A 177 -4.57 -14.19 -20.86
CA LEU A 177 -5.01 -15.59 -21.02
C LEU A 177 -5.11 -15.97 -22.49
#